data_AF-A0A3G7TKH0-F1
#
_entry.id   AF-A0A3G7TKH0-F1
#
_cell.length_a   1.000
_cell.length_b   1.000
_cell.length_c   1.000
_cell.angle_alpha   90.00
_cell.angle_beta   90.00
_cell.angle_gamma   90.00
#
_symmetry.space_group_name_H-M   'P 1'
#
loop_
_entity.id
_entity.type
_entity.pdbx_description
1 polymer ?
#
loop_
_entity_poly.entity_id
_entity_poly.type
_entity_poly.pdbx_seq_one_letter_code
_entity_poly.pdbx_strand_id
1 'polypeptide(L)'
;MRFFGVRAMKHKKTLAVVVLLLAACALVFVCALNTVLERKPYSSTSPSGRYLLQHASAGGLLVPFGGLGYLQVIDLKDPQRVYRTPLIEDWSLDLRMYEDGNSISIFGLEFIKATKTYIIQWPDWQHHWLDGFISNTPYEFCQETDGNCF
;
A
#
# COMPACT_ATOMS: atom_id res chain seq x y z
N MET A 1 -12.50 -2.30 -57.61
CA MET A 1 -12.08 -1.59 -56.38
C MET A 1 -12.98 -1.97 -55.21
N ARG A 2 -12.61 -2.95 -54.35
CA ARG A 2 -13.37 -3.29 -53.11
C ARG A 2 -12.50 -3.68 -51.90
N PHE A 3 -11.17 -3.62 -52.01
CA PHE A 3 -10.26 -4.11 -50.96
C PHE A 3 -9.96 -3.11 -49.82
N PHE A 4 -10.21 -1.81 -49.99
CA PHE A 4 -9.87 -0.80 -48.98
C PHE A 4 -10.86 -0.73 -47.79
N GLY A 5 -12.16 -0.96 -48.01
CA GLY A 5 -13.18 -0.83 -46.96
C GLY A 5 -13.19 -1.96 -45.92
N VAL A 6 -12.81 -3.18 -46.33
CA VAL A 6 -12.82 -4.37 -45.46
C VAL A 6 -11.69 -4.33 -44.43
N ARG A 7 -10.51 -3.82 -44.83
CA ARG A 7 -9.33 -3.71 -43.95
C ARG A 7 -9.56 -2.68 -42.84
N ALA A 8 -10.11 -1.52 -43.18
CA ALA A 8 -10.43 -0.46 -42.22
C ALA A 8 -11.49 -0.87 -41.19
N MET A 9 -12.53 -1.62 -41.60
CA MET A 9 -13.53 -2.14 -40.66
C MET A 9 -12.98 -3.20 -39.71
N LYS A 10 -12.05 -4.05 -40.18
CA LYS A 10 -11.42 -5.07 -39.34
C LYS A 10 -10.57 -4.45 -38.24
N HIS A 11 -9.79 -3.41 -38.56
CA HIS A 11 -9.00 -2.66 -37.57
C HIS A 11 -9.85 -1.92 -36.53
N LYS A 12 -10.98 -1.32 -36.94
CA LYS A 12 -11.92 -0.69 -35.99
C LYS A 12 -12.53 -1.70 -35.00
N LYS A 13 -12.90 -2.90 -35.49
CA LYS A 13 -13.42 -3.98 -34.64
C LYS A 13 -12.36 -4.54 -33.70
N THR A 14 -11.14 -4.76 -34.19
CA THR A 14 -10.01 -5.21 -33.36
C THR A 14 -9.66 -4.17 -32.29
N LEU A 15 -9.63 -2.88 -32.65
CA LEU A 15 -9.39 -1.81 -31.69
C LEU A 15 -10.47 -1.76 -30.61
N ALA A 16 -11.75 -1.88 -31.00
CA ALA A 16 -12.86 -1.91 -30.03
C ALA A 16 -12.75 -3.08 -29.06
N VAL A 17 -12.37 -4.28 -29.54
CA VAL A 17 -12.15 -5.44 -28.68
C VAL A 17 -10.97 -5.22 -27.72
N VAL A 18 -9.86 -4.66 -28.20
CA VAL A 18 -8.70 -4.34 -27.34
C VAL A 18 -9.07 -3.33 -26.26
N VAL A 19 -9.79 -2.26 -26.60
CA VAL A 19 -10.25 -1.26 -25.62
C VAL A 19 -11.17 -1.89 -24.59
N LEU A 20 -12.10 -2.75 -25.02
CA LEU A 20 -13.00 -3.46 -24.10
C LEU A 20 -12.24 -4.38 -23.15
N LEU A 21 -11.23 -5.10 -23.64
CA LEU A 21 -10.38 -5.95 -22.81
C LEU A 21 -9.57 -5.13 -21.80
N LEU A 22 -8.98 -4.01 -22.23
CA LEU A 22 -8.24 -3.11 -21.33
C LEU A 22 -9.15 -2.53 -20.24
N ALA A 23 -10.37 -2.11 -20.60
CA ALA A 23 -11.36 -1.63 -19.64
C ALA A 23 -11.76 -2.72 -18.64
N ALA A 24 -11.94 -3.96 -19.10
CA ALA A 24 -12.22 -5.09 -18.22
C ALA A 24 -11.05 -5.38 -17.27
N CYS A 25 -9.80 -5.38 -17.76
CA CYS A 25 -8.60 -5.55 -16.93
C CYS A 25 -8.48 -4.43 -15.88
N ALA A 26 -8.72 -3.17 -16.28
CA ALA A 26 -8.69 -2.04 -15.36
C ALA A 26 -9.77 -2.16 -14.28
N LEU A 27 -10.98 -2.60 -14.64
CA LEU A 27 -12.06 -2.83 -13.70
C LEU A 27 -11.70 -3.93 -12.68
N VAL A 28 -11.17 -5.07 -13.16
CA VAL A 28 -10.70 -6.15 -12.28
C VAL A 28 -9.60 -5.67 -11.35
N PHE A 29 -8.65 -4.89 -11.86
CA PHE A 29 -7.58 -4.30 -11.05
C PHE A 29 -8.14 -3.38 -9.95
N VAL A 30 -9.06 -2.47 -10.29
CA VAL A 30 -9.69 -1.55 -9.31
C VAL A 30 -10.47 -2.33 -8.26
N CYS A 31 -11.27 -3.32 -8.64
CA CYS A 31 -12.01 -4.14 -7.69
C CYS A 31 -11.08 -4.94 -6.76
N ALA A 32 -9.99 -5.48 -7.30
CA ALA A 32 -9.00 -6.22 -6.53
C ALA A 32 -8.24 -5.32 -5.55
N LEU A 33 -7.84 -4.12 -6.00
CA LEU A 33 -7.23 -3.11 -5.14
C LEU A 33 -8.20 -2.66 -4.04
N ASN A 34 -9.47 -2.40 -4.37
CA ASN A 34 -10.47 -1.99 -3.40
C ASN A 34 -10.68 -3.06 -2.31
N THR A 35 -10.67 -4.34 -2.69
CA THR A 35 -10.74 -5.46 -1.74
C THR A 35 -9.58 -5.47 -0.74
N VAL A 36 -8.39 -5.02 -1.15
CA VAL A 36 -7.22 -4.87 -0.29
C VAL A 36 -7.37 -3.64 0.62
N LEU A 37 -7.85 -2.52 0.09
CA LEU A 37 -7.98 -1.27 0.84
C LEU A 37 -9.14 -1.28 1.87
N GLU A 38 -10.22 -1.99 1.57
CA GLU A 38 -11.38 -2.12 2.47
C GLU A 38 -11.27 -3.31 3.43
N ARG A 39 -10.15 -4.06 3.39
CA ARG A 39 -9.99 -5.21 4.27
C ARG A 39 -10.01 -4.76 5.72
N LYS A 40 -10.80 -5.46 6.53
CA LYS A 40 -10.89 -5.20 7.97
C LYS A 40 -9.50 -5.30 8.62
N PRO A 41 -8.96 -4.23 9.19
CA PRO A 41 -7.65 -4.26 9.81
C PRO A 41 -7.70 -4.82 11.23
N TYR A 42 -6.57 -5.32 11.70
CA TYR A 42 -6.28 -5.45 13.13
C TYR A 42 -5.85 -4.08 13.67
N SER A 43 -6.30 -3.70 14.87
CA SER A 43 -6.12 -2.35 15.39
C SER A 43 -5.57 -2.34 16.81
N SER A 44 -4.68 -1.39 17.09
CA SER A 44 -4.15 -1.11 18.41
C SER A 44 -4.18 0.40 18.66
N THR A 45 -4.43 0.82 19.89
CA THR A 45 -4.48 2.25 20.26
C THR A 45 -3.17 2.65 20.91
N SER A 46 -2.67 3.83 20.57
CA SER A 46 -1.45 4.39 21.16
C SER A 46 -1.57 4.63 22.66
N PRO A 47 -0.45 4.63 23.41
CA PRO A 47 -0.44 4.92 24.84
C PRO A 47 -1.16 6.22 25.22
N SER A 48 -1.07 7.28 24.41
CA SER A 48 -1.78 8.54 24.66
C SER A 48 -3.29 8.48 24.39
N GLY A 49 -3.77 7.42 23.73
CA GLY A 49 -5.14 7.32 23.22
C GLY A 49 -5.41 8.20 21.99
N ARG A 50 -4.42 8.94 21.46
CA ARG A 50 -4.63 9.87 20.33
C ARG A 50 -4.57 9.18 18.97
N TYR A 51 -3.74 8.16 18.83
CA TYR A 51 -3.50 7.52 17.54
C TYR A 51 -4.05 6.09 17.54
N LEU A 52 -4.58 5.70 16.39
CA LEU A 52 -4.94 4.33 16.09
C LEU A 52 -3.96 3.79 15.06
N LEU A 53 -3.26 2.73 15.43
CA LEU A 53 -2.42 1.96 14.52
C LEU A 53 -3.24 0.78 14.01
N GLN A 54 -3.27 0.61 12.71
CA GLN A 54 -4.02 -0.46 12.06
C GLN A 54 -3.13 -1.21 11.08
N HIS A 55 -3.29 -2.52 11.04
CA HIS A 55 -2.64 -3.42 10.10
C HIS A 55 -3.67 -4.13 9.24
N ALA A 56 -3.51 -4.08 7.92
CA ALA A 56 -4.34 -4.82 6.97
C ALA A 56 -3.45 -5.66 6.04
N SER A 57 -3.76 -6.95 5.95
CA SER A 57 -3.09 -7.85 5.00
C SER A 57 -3.50 -7.50 3.56
N ALA A 58 -2.53 -7.50 2.65
CA ALA A 58 -2.71 -7.22 1.23
C ALA A 58 -2.93 -8.48 0.37
N GLY A 59 -2.91 -9.67 0.99
CA GLY A 59 -3.06 -10.94 0.27
C GLY A 59 -4.35 -11.03 -0.56
N GLY A 60 -4.23 -11.41 -1.83
CA GLY A 60 -5.36 -11.47 -2.75
C GLY A 60 -4.93 -11.62 -4.21
N LEU A 61 -5.77 -11.16 -5.15
CA LEU A 61 -5.49 -11.30 -6.58
C LEU A 61 -4.22 -10.54 -7.03
N LEU A 62 -3.93 -9.38 -6.43
CA LEU A 62 -2.77 -8.54 -6.77
C LEU A 62 -1.50 -8.92 -6.00
N VAL A 63 -1.63 -9.62 -4.88
CA VAL A 63 -0.53 -10.14 -4.05
C VAL A 63 -0.77 -11.64 -3.86
N PRO A 64 -0.42 -12.45 -4.88
CA PRO A 64 -0.57 -13.89 -4.81
C PRO A 64 0.34 -14.44 -3.71
N PHE A 65 -0.06 -15.54 -3.08
CA PHE A 65 0.64 -16.19 -1.96
C PHE A 65 0.60 -15.45 -0.60
N GLY A 66 0.09 -14.22 -0.56
CA GLY A 66 -0.06 -13.46 0.68
C GLY A 66 1.28 -13.08 1.32
N GLY A 67 1.26 -12.82 2.63
CA GLY A 67 2.48 -12.52 3.40
C GLY A 67 2.95 -11.07 3.34
N LEU A 68 2.24 -10.21 2.61
CA LEU A 68 2.43 -8.76 2.65
C LEU A 68 1.16 -8.09 3.17
N GLY A 69 1.36 -6.98 3.87
CA GLY A 69 0.34 -6.10 4.38
C GLY A 69 0.81 -4.66 4.37
N TYR A 70 0.00 -3.76 4.92
CA TYR A 70 0.38 -2.38 5.15
C TYR A 70 -0.13 -1.93 6.51
N LEU A 71 0.61 -1.00 7.10
CA LEU A 71 0.19 -0.31 8.31
C LEU A 71 -0.42 1.02 7.95
N GLN A 72 -1.31 1.47 8.83
CA GLN A 72 -1.82 2.81 8.80
C GLN A 72 -1.95 3.44 10.18
N VAL A 73 -1.52 4.69 10.26
CA VAL A 73 -1.70 5.55 11.43
C VAL A 73 -2.88 6.48 11.16
N ILE A 74 -3.79 6.55 12.13
CA ILE A 74 -4.92 7.48 12.13
C ILE A 74 -4.79 8.38 13.36
N ASP A 75 -4.76 9.70 13.16
CA ASP A 75 -4.86 10.66 14.27
C ASP A 75 -6.34 10.82 14.61
N LEU A 76 -6.76 10.41 15.81
CA LEU A 76 -8.17 10.46 16.20
C LEU A 76 -8.69 11.90 16.37
N LYS A 77 -7.80 12.91 16.37
CA LYS A 77 -8.21 14.32 16.26
C LYS A 77 -8.62 14.72 14.83
N ASP A 78 -8.12 14.01 13.81
CA ASP A 78 -8.47 14.22 12.40
C ASP A 78 -8.58 12.84 11.70
N PRO A 79 -9.64 12.07 11.98
CA PRO A 79 -9.75 10.67 11.56
C PRO A 79 -9.91 10.51 10.03
N GLN A 80 -10.15 11.61 9.30
CA GLN A 80 -10.20 11.60 7.84
C GLN A 80 -8.81 11.45 7.20
N ARG A 81 -7.73 11.69 7.98
CA ARG A 81 -6.35 11.52 7.51
C ARG A 81 -5.78 10.18 7.95
N VAL A 82 -5.68 9.28 6.99
CA VAL A 82 -5.07 7.96 7.13
C VAL A 82 -3.71 7.96 6.43
N TYR A 83 -2.65 7.72 7.19
CA TYR A 83 -1.28 7.61 6.68
C TYR A 83 -0.96 6.13 6.50
N ARG A 84 -0.77 5.65 5.27
CA ARG A 84 -0.47 4.25 4.92
C ARG A 84 0.98 4.08 4.51
N THR A 85 1.60 3.03 5.02
CA THR A 85 2.94 2.58 4.61
C THR A 85 2.93 2.01 3.18
N PRO A 86 4.10 1.83 2.55
CA PRO A 86 4.23 0.82 1.51
C PRO A 86 3.98 -0.59 2.05
N LEU A 87 3.99 -1.58 1.16
CA LEU A 87 3.84 -2.97 1.56
C LEU A 87 5.03 -3.43 2.41
N ILE A 88 4.72 -4.20 3.42
CA ILE A 88 5.65 -4.75 4.40
C ILE A 88 5.25 -6.20 4.69
N GLU A 89 6.15 -6.99 5.25
CA GLU A 89 5.87 -8.40 5.50
C GLU A 89 4.92 -8.60 6.70
N ASP A 90 3.89 -9.44 6.55
CA ASP A 90 2.85 -9.65 7.57
C ASP A 90 3.43 -10.27 8.87
N TRP A 91 4.49 -11.08 8.77
CA TRP A 91 5.05 -11.84 9.91
C TRP A 91 5.92 -10.98 10.84
N SER A 92 6.40 -9.83 10.39
CA SER A 92 7.27 -8.94 11.18
C SER A 92 6.48 -8.00 12.10
N LEU A 93 5.15 -8.10 12.11
CA LEU A 93 4.27 -7.07 12.66
C LEU A 93 3.78 -7.37 14.06
N ASP A 94 4.52 -6.80 15.01
CA ASP A 94 4.09 -6.62 16.37
C ASP A 94 3.49 -5.22 16.56
N LEU A 95 2.19 -5.13 16.84
CA LEU A 95 1.51 -3.84 17.09
C LEU A 95 1.75 -3.28 18.51
N ARG A 96 2.71 -3.83 19.26
CA ARG A 96 3.24 -3.18 20.47
C ARG A 96 3.94 -1.90 20.07
N MET A 97 3.20 -0.81 20.18
CA MET A 97 3.69 0.51 19.79
C MET A 97 4.29 1.27 20.96
N TYR A 98 5.35 2.00 20.66
CA TYR A 98 5.91 3.05 21.50
C TYR A 98 5.49 4.42 20.94
N GLU A 99 5.23 5.35 21.83
CA GLU A 99 4.84 6.71 21.46
C GLU A 99 5.61 7.71 22.32
N ASP A 100 6.26 8.67 21.68
CA ASP A 100 6.87 9.82 22.33
C ASP A 100 6.37 11.15 21.74
N GLY A 101 7.02 12.28 22.05
CA GLY A 101 6.61 13.59 21.53
C GLY A 101 6.77 13.73 20.00
N ASN A 102 7.67 12.97 19.38
CA ASN A 102 8.09 13.14 17.99
C ASN A 102 7.56 12.03 17.06
N SER A 103 7.43 10.80 17.55
CA SER A 103 7.09 9.65 16.70
C SER A 103 6.16 8.63 17.36
N ILE A 104 5.68 7.72 16.51
CA ILE A 104 4.99 6.49 16.87
C ILE A 104 5.81 5.38 16.23
N SER A 105 6.30 4.44 17.02
CA SER A 105 7.13 3.36 16.51
C SER A 105 6.59 1.99 16.90
N ILE A 106 6.84 1.02 16.04
CA ILE A 106 6.76 -0.41 16.34
C ILE A 106 8.13 -1.01 15.97
N PHE A 107 8.28 -2.31 16.18
CA PHE A 107 9.51 -3.00 15.76
C PHE A 107 9.77 -2.78 14.26
N GLY A 108 10.91 -2.17 13.94
CA GLY A 108 11.39 -1.97 12.56
C GLY A 108 10.66 -0.89 11.75
N LEU A 109 9.73 -0.13 12.35
CA LEU A 109 9.03 0.95 11.66
C LEU A 109 8.76 2.14 12.60
N GLU A 110 9.08 3.33 12.12
CA GLU A 110 8.81 4.59 12.83
C GLU A 110 7.94 5.52 11.97
N PHE A 111 6.99 6.22 12.59
CA PHE A 111 6.18 7.26 11.97
C PHE A 111 6.48 8.61 12.63
N ILE A 112 7.10 9.51 11.87
CA ILE A 112 7.47 10.85 12.34
C ILE A 112 6.24 11.77 12.30
N LYS A 113 5.81 12.26 13.47
CA LYS A 113 4.58 13.05 13.60
C LYS A 113 4.66 14.40 12.92
N ALA A 114 5.84 15.02 12.90
CA ALA A 114 6.05 16.35 12.34
C ALA A 114 5.97 16.35 10.81
N THR A 115 6.69 15.43 10.16
CA THR A 115 6.77 15.33 8.69
C THR A 115 5.73 14.42 8.08
N LYS A 116 5.06 13.58 8.88
CA LYS A 116 4.15 12.52 8.41
C LYS A 116 4.87 11.57 7.47
N THR A 117 6.03 11.08 7.90
CA THR A 117 6.91 10.20 7.12
C THR A 117 7.11 8.89 7.85
N TYR A 118 7.16 7.79 7.12
CA TYR A 118 7.58 6.50 7.66
C TYR A 118 9.08 6.28 7.48
N ILE A 119 9.73 5.68 8.47
CA ILE A 119 11.10 5.18 8.39
C ILE A 119 11.04 3.67 8.59
N ILE A 120 11.41 2.93 7.57
CA ILE A 120 11.46 1.46 7.56
C ILE A 120 12.89 1.04 7.89
N GLN A 121 13.07 0.29 8.96
CA GLN A 121 14.38 -0.06 9.50
C GLN A 121 14.79 -1.51 9.23
N TRP A 122 13.95 -2.26 8.51
CA TRP A 122 14.27 -3.62 8.08
C TRP A 122 15.26 -3.58 6.89
N PRO A 123 16.48 -4.12 7.04
CA PRO A 123 17.53 -4.02 6.02
C PRO A 123 17.22 -4.79 4.73
N ASP A 124 16.40 -5.83 4.84
CA ASP A 124 15.96 -6.69 3.74
C ASP A 124 14.64 -6.22 3.10
N TRP A 125 14.09 -5.08 3.54
CA TRP A 125 12.87 -4.54 2.95
C TRP A 125 13.08 -4.18 1.48
N GLN A 126 12.13 -4.60 0.64
CA GLN A 126 12.16 -4.33 -0.80
C GLN A 126 10.87 -3.67 -1.25
N HIS A 127 11.03 -2.73 -2.19
CA HIS A 127 9.90 -2.12 -2.86
C HIS A 127 9.04 -3.16 -3.59
N HIS A 128 7.73 -3.01 -3.44
CA HIS A 128 6.75 -3.74 -4.22
C HIS A 128 6.08 -2.81 -5.22
N TRP A 129 5.80 -3.28 -6.44
CA TRP A 129 5.19 -2.43 -7.50
C TRP A 129 3.83 -1.85 -7.08
N LEU A 130 3.12 -2.54 -6.18
CA LEU A 130 1.82 -2.13 -5.66
C LEU A 130 1.92 -0.99 -4.63
N ASP A 131 3.11 -0.66 -4.16
CA ASP A 131 3.35 0.45 -3.22
C ASP A 131 2.80 1.77 -3.76
N GLY A 132 2.89 1.99 -5.07
CA GLY A 132 2.35 3.19 -5.72
C GLY A 132 0.82 3.33 -5.66
N PHE A 133 0.11 2.27 -5.28
CA PHE A 133 -1.35 2.26 -5.15
C PHE A 133 -1.81 2.15 -3.69
N ILE A 134 -1.01 1.52 -2.83
CA ILE A 134 -1.35 1.29 -1.43
C ILE A 134 -0.81 2.41 -0.54
N SER A 135 0.46 2.77 -0.71
CA SER A 135 1.08 3.85 0.05
C SER A 135 0.51 5.20 -0.36
N ASN A 136 0.25 6.04 0.62
CA ASN A 136 -0.12 7.45 0.41
C ASN A 136 0.73 8.39 1.26
N THR A 137 1.80 7.89 1.86
CA THR A 137 2.63 8.60 2.83
C THR A 137 4.08 8.53 2.37
N PRO A 138 4.85 9.63 2.45
CA PRO A 138 6.29 9.59 2.21
C PRO A 138 6.96 8.56 3.12
N TYR A 139 7.96 7.86 2.61
CA TYR A 139 8.72 6.90 3.39
C TYR A 139 10.18 6.88 2.99
N GLU A 140 11.02 6.58 3.97
CA GLU A 140 12.44 6.31 3.84
C GLU A 140 12.68 4.88 4.35
N PHE A 141 13.74 4.25 3.87
CA PHE A 141 14.16 2.94 4.35
C PHE A 141 15.66 3.00 4.62
N CYS A 142 16.08 2.40 5.74
CA CYS A 142 17.49 2.31 6.06
C CYS A 142 18.13 1.27 5.14
N GLN A 143 19.25 1.62 4.48
CA GLN A 143 20.08 0.62 3.82
C GLN A 143 21.12 0.12 4.81
N GLU A 144 21.45 -1.18 4.77
CA GLU A 144 22.42 -1.78 5.70
C GLU A 144 23.81 -1.08 5.66
N THR A 145 24.12 -0.42 4.54
CA THR A 145 25.30 0.44 4.37
C THR A 145 25.30 1.73 5.20
N ASP A 146 24.16 2.14 5.73
CA ASP A 146 23.98 3.43 6.42
C ASP A 146 24.21 3.33 7.93
N GLY A 147 24.46 2.12 8.46
CA GLY A 147 24.79 1.89 9.88
C GLY A 147 23.66 2.23 10.88
N ASN A 148 22.47 2.56 10.38
CA ASN A 148 21.29 2.96 11.14
C ASN A 148 20.12 1.97 11.01
N CYS A 149 20.38 0.77 10.48
CA CYS A 149 19.43 -0.35 10.53
C CYS A 149 19.51 -1.03 11.90
N PHE A 150 18.36 -1.51 12.40
CA PHE A 150 18.28 -2.31 13.62
C PHE A 150 18.62 -3.78 13.36
#